data_AF-A0A127FBJ5-F1
#
_entry.id   AF-A0A127FBJ5-F1
#
_cell.length_a   1.000
_cell.length_b   1.000
_cell.length_c   1.000
_cell.angle_alpha   90.00
_cell.angle_beta   90.00
_cell.angle_gamma   90.00
#
_symmetry.space_group_name_H-M   'P 1'
#
loop_
_entity.id
_entity.type
_entity.pdbx_description
1 polymer ?
#
loop_
_entity_poly.entity_id
_entity_poly.type
_entity_poly.pdbx_seq_one_letter_code
_entity_poly.pdbx_strand_id
1 'polypeptide(L)'
;MEALGDELHFFSIPPQQLSTALLAYAEQADLQIIFRTDLLQEYHSPGIYGTYTIAAATLALLVETGFNIEFVGPRTVVVAAAGASQRNR
;
A
#
# COMPACT_ATOMS: atom_id res chain seq x y z
N MET A 1 -1.16 -25.08 -3.17
CA MET A 1 -2.00 -24.33 -2.21
C MET A 1 -1.09 -23.23 -1.71
N GLU A 2 -1.00 -22.14 -2.49
CA GLU A 2 -0.06 -21.04 -2.28
C GLU A 2 -0.87 -19.80 -1.93
N ALA A 3 -0.60 -19.24 -0.75
CA ALA A 3 -1.21 -18.00 -0.32
C ALA A 3 -0.36 -16.86 -0.89
N LEU A 4 -0.93 -16.10 -1.81
CA LEU A 4 -0.33 -14.95 -2.52
C LEU A 4 0.21 -13.83 -1.59
N GLY A 5 0.13 -14.00 -0.26
CA GLY A 5 0.58 -13.04 0.75
C GLY A 5 1.89 -13.40 1.46
N ASP A 6 2.44 -14.61 1.29
CA ASP A 6 3.71 -15.03 1.93
C ASP A 6 4.88 -15.13 0.95
N GLU A 7 4.60 -15.06 -0.36
CA GLU A 7 5.63 -15.07 -1.38
C GLU A 7 6.42 -13.75 -1.37
N LEU A 8 7.73 -13.87 -1.13
CA LEU A 8 8.66 -12.77 -1.21
C LEU A 8 8.81 -12.36 -2.67
N HIS A 9 8.32 -11.17 -3.01
CA HIS A 9 8.49 -10.58 -4.34
C HIS A 9 9.50 -9.44 -4.27
N PHE A 10 10.35 -9.31 -5.29
CA PHE A 10 11.27 -8.19 -5.37
C PHE A 10 10.51 -6.94 -5.83
N PHE A 11 10.42 -5.95 -4.95
CA PHE A 11 9.83 -4.66 -5.26
C PHE A 11 10.93 -3.62 -5.41
N SER A 12 10.92 -2.91 -6.54
CA SER A 12 11.79 -1.78 -6.81
C SER A 12 10.93 -0.58 -7.13
N ILE A 13 10.46 0.08 -6.08
CA ILE A 13 9.62 1.28 -6.17
C ILE A 13 10.50 2.46 -5.73
N PRO A 14 10.91 3.34 -6.66
CA PRO A 14 11.69 4.52 -6.31
C PRO A 14 10.87 5.50 -5.44
N PRO A 15 11.52 6.43 -4.71
CA PRO A 15 10.83 7.50 -4.00
C PRO A 15 10.06 8.37 -4.99
N GLN A 16 8.74 8.20 -5.02
CA GLN A 16 7.83 8.86 -5.94
C GLN A 16 6.52 9.23 -5.23
N GLN A 17 5.60 9.89 -5.95
CA GLN A 17 4.26 10.14 -5.42
C GLN A 17 3.62 8.83 -4.93
N LEU A 18 3.06 8.86 -3.71
CA LEU A 18 2.50 7.69 -3.06
C LEU A 18 1.36 7.06 -3.88
N SER A 19 0.60 7.88 -4.60
CA SER A 19 -0.41 7.45 -5.57
C SER A 19 0.17 6.60 -6.70
N THR A 20 1.27 7.03 -7.33
CA THR A 20 1.95 6.29 -8.40
C THR A 20 2.58 5.00 -7.89
N ALA A 21 3.18 5.03 -6.69
CA ALA A 21 3.74 3.85 -6.04
C ALA A 21 2.68 2.78 -5.76
N LEU A 22 1.51 3.19 -5.25
CA LEU A 22 0.40 2.27 -5.00
C LEU A 22 -0.21 1.72 -6.29
N LEU A 23 -0.31 2.52 -7.35
CA LEU A 23 -0.80 2.06 -8.64
C LEU A 23 0.12 0.98 -9.24
N ALA A 24 1.42 1.26 -9.29
CA ALA A 24 2.42 0.30 -9.79
C ALA A 24 2.47 -0.99 -8.94
N TYR A 25 2.30 -0.85 -7.62
CA TYR A 25 2.23 -1.99 -6.72
C TYR A 25 0.95 -2.82 -6.92
N ALA A 26 -0.20 -2.18 -7.11
CA ALA A 26 -1.47 -2.82 -7.44
C ALA A 26 -1.35 -3.66 -8.72
N GLU A 27 -0.73 -3.09 -9.75
CA GLU A 27 -0.47 -3.77 -11.03
C GLU A 27 0.48 -4.96 -10.89
N GLN A 28 1.57 -4.84 -10.12
CA GLN A 28 2.51 -5.94 -9.89
C GLN A 28 1.91 -7.09 -9.08
N ALA A 29 1.04 -6.77 -8.13
CA ALA A 29 0.42 -7.73 -7.24
C ALA A 29 -0.87 -8.38 -7.78
N ASP A 30 -1.37 -7.92 -8.95
CA ASP A 30 -2.71 -8.25 -9.47
C ASP A 30 -3.83 -7.96 -8.43
N LEU A 31 -3.68 -6.84 -7.71
CA LEU A 31 -4.61 -6.41 -6.67
C LEU A 31 -5.35 -5.14 -7.09
N GLN A 32 -6.61 -5.05 -6.74
CA GLN A 32 -7.39 -3.81 -6.79
C GLN A 32 -7.16 -3.02 -5.51
N ILE A 33 -6.46 -1.90 -5.60
CA ILE A 33 -6.25 -1.01 -4.46
C ILE A 33 -7.14 0.22 -4.64
N ILE A 34 -8.05 0.42 -3.70
CA ILE A 34 -9.01 1.52 -3.65
C ILE A 34 -8.45 2.57 -2.69
N PHE A 35 -8.11 3.73 -3.23
CA PHE A 35 -7.58 4.84 -2.46
C PHE A 35 -8.06 6.17 -3.03
N ARG A 36 -8.05 7.22 -2.21
CA ARG A 36 -8.22 8.59 -2.73
C ARG A 36 -6.86 9.12 -3.15
N THR A 37 -6.64 9.19 -4.46
CA THR A 37 -5.46 9.85 -5.05
C THR A 37 -5.29 11.24 -4.47
N ASP A 38 -6.40 11.95 -4.20
CA ASP A 38 -6.37 13.30 -3.66
C ASP A 38 -5.71 13.45 -2.29
N LEU A 39 -5.80 12.41 -1.46
CA LEU A 39 -5.21 12.40 -0.13
C LEU A 39 -3.75 11.92 -0.14
N LEU A 40 -3.31 11.27 -1.23
CA LEU A 40 -1.99 10.66 -1.34
C LEU A 40 -1.06 11.48 -2.24
N GLN A 41 -1.60 12.36 -3.09
CA GLN A 41 -0.83 13.22 -4.00
C GLN A 41 -0.02 14.30 -3.25
N GLU A 42 -0.41 14.66 -2.03
CA GLU A 42 0.37 15.52 -1.13
C GLU A 42 1.46 14.74 -0.36
N TYR A 43 1.45 13.41 -0.43
CA TYR A 43 2.39 12.53 0.27
C TYR A 43 3.33 11.84 -0.70
N HIS A 44 4.60 11.83 -0.32
CA HIS A 44 5.64 11.13 -1.05
C HIS A 44 5.91 9.80 -0.36
N SER A 45 5.99 8.73 -1.15
CA SER A 45 6.51 7.47 -0.65
C SER A 45 8.03 7.56 -0.56
N PRO A 46 8.66 7.06 0.52
CA PRO A 46 10.11 6.90 0.57
C PRO A 46 10.63 5.91 -0.50
N GLY A 47 9.73 5.21 -1.19
CA GLY A 47 10.08 4.09 -2.05
C GLY A 47 10.40 2.85 -1.22
N ILE A 48 10.22 1.68 -1.81
CA ILE A 48 10.68 0.42 -1.23
C ILE A 48 11.61 -0.24 -2.22
N TYR A 49 12.74 -0.74 -1.73
CA TYR A 49 13.70 -1.46 -2.54
C TYR A 49 14.15 -2.69 -1.78
N GLY A 50 13.70 -3.86 -2.22
CA GLY A 50 14.03 -5.14 -1.59
C GLY A 50 13.00 -6.22 -1.84
N THR A 51 13.25 -7.39 -1.27
CA THR A 51 12.30 -8.50 -1.29
C THR A 51 11.33 -8.36 -0.13
N TYR A 52 10.07 -8.13 -0.45
CA TYR A 52 8.99 -8.00 0.53
C TYR A 52 7.84 -8.91 0.11
N THR A 53 7.08 -9.38 1.09
CA THR A 53 5.78 -9.97 0.78
C THR A 53 4.81 -8.87 0.39
N ILE A 54 3.73 -9.23 -0.31
CA ILE A 54 2.63 -8.30 -0.63
C ILE A 54 2.24 -7.51 0.64
N ALA A 55 1.91 -8.18 1.73
CA ALA A 55 1.51 -7.52 2.97
C ALA A 55 2.62 -6.64 3.58
N ALA A 56 3.88 -7.09 3.57
CA ALA A 56 5.00 -6.34 4.13
C ALA A 56 5.34 -5.09 3.31
N ALA A 57 5.28 -5.18 1.98
CA ALA A 57 5.50 -4.05 1.07
C ALA A 57 4.46 -2.96 1.30
N THR A 58 3.18 -3.32 1.41
CA THR A 58 2.11 -2.35 1.71
C THR A 58 2.32 -1.71 3.07
N LEU A 59 2.60 -2.50 4.11
CA LEU A 59 2.88 -1.96 5.44
C LEU A 59 4.10 -1.02 5.45
N ALA A 60 5.19 -1.38 4.77
CA ALA A 60 6.40 -0.57 4.68
C ALA A 60 6.17 0.75 3.93
N LEU A 61 5.34 0.73 2.88
CA LEU A 61 4.95 1.96 2.16
C LEU A 61 4.08 2.89 3.02
N LEU A 62 3.32 2.35 3.97
CA LEU A 62 2.35 3.11 4.77
C LEU A 62 2.85 3.50 6.18
N VAL A 63 3.92 2.87 6.69
CA VAL A 63 4.38 3.02 8.08
C VAL A 63 4.71 4.47 8.48
N GLU A 64 5.27 5.27 7.57
CA GLU A 64 5.59 6.68 7.85
C GLU A 64 4.44 7.65 7.57
N THR A 65 3.39 7.16 6.89
CA THR A 65 2.31 8.01 6.37
C THR A 65 1.09 8.05 7.31
N GLY A 66 0.99 7.09 8.25
CA GLY A 66 -0.16 7.00 9.15
C GLY A 66 -1.47 6.66 8.43
N PHE A 67 -1.40 5.89 7.35
CA PHE A 67 -2.56 5.36 6.65
C PHE A 67 -2.85 3.92 7.11
N ASN A 68 -4.12 3.55 7.15
CA ASN A 68 -4.60 2.23 7.47
C ASN A 68 -4.99 1.50 6.18
N ILE A 69 -4.78 0.18 6.18
CA ILE A 69 -5.13 -0.72 5.08
C ILE A 69 -6.19 -1.71 5.55
N GLU A 70 -7.25 -1.84 4.76
CA GLU A 70 -8.33 -2.77 5.01
C GLU A 70 -8.46 -3.70 3.80
N PHE A 71 -8.18 -4.99 4.02
CA PHE A 71 -8.41 -6.02 3.00
C PHE A 71 -9.90 -6.34 2.98
N VAL A 72 -10.59 -5.85 1.96
CA VAL A 72 -12.04 -6.07 1.78
C VAL A 72 -12.34 -7.27 0.87
N GLY A 73 -11.30 -7.89 0.32
CA GLY A 73 -11.44 -9.08 -0.53
C GLY A 73 -10.11 -9.79 -0.79
N PRO A 74 -10.15 -10.93 -1.51
CA PRO A 74 -8.97 -11.73 -1.82
C PRO A 74 -7.97 -11.01 -2.75
N ARG A 75 -8.43 -9.99 -3.48
CA ARG A 75 -7.62 -9.13 -4.34
C ARG A 75 -8.01 -7.66 -4.21
N THR A 76 -8.66 -7.27 -3.11
CA THR A 76 -9.19 -5.91 -2.97
C THR A 76 -8.74 -5.30 -1.65
N VAL A 77 -8.02 -4.20 -1.73
CA VAL A 77 -7.42 -3.49 -0.60
C VAL A 77 -7.93 -2.06 -0.60
N VAL A 78 -8.47 -1.60 0.50
CA VAL A 78 -8.87 -0.21 0.70
C VAL A 78 -7.83 0.49 1.55
N VAL A 79 -7.31 1.62 1.06
CA VAL A 79 -6.41 2.49 1.83
C VAL A 79 -7.21 3.68 2.34
N ALA A 80 -7.21 3.84 3.67
CA ALA A 80 -7.86 4.96 4.35
C ALA A 80 -6.84 5.68 5.24
N ALA A 81 -6.91 7.02 5.34
CA ALA A 81 -6.04 7.75 6.28
C ALA A 81 -6.38 7.34 7.73
N ALA A 82 -5.40 6.86 8.52
CA ALA A 82 -5.65 6.43 9.90
C ALA A 82 -6.03 7.61 10.81
N GLY A 83 -5.81 8.85 10.35
CA GLY A 83 -6.28 10.06 11.00
C GLY A 83 -7.79 10.31 10.92
N ALA A 84 -8.52 9.61 10.03
CA ALA A 84 -9.96 9.82 9.87
C ALA A 84 -10.83 9.00 10.84
N SER A 85 -10.28 7.97 11.50
CA SER A 85 -11.05 7.04 12.33
C SER A 85 -10.74 7.06 13.83
N GLN A 86 -9.74 7.82 14.31
CA GLN A 86 -9.33 7.79 15.73
C GLN A 86 -9.53 9.11 16.51
N ARG A 87 -10.07 10.18 15.89
CA ARG A 87 -10.29 11.47 16.59
C ARG A 87 -11.72 11.69 17.11
N ASN A 88 -12.35 10.64 17.61
CA ASN A 88 -13.59 10.75 18.38
C ASN A 88 -13.54 9.85 19.63
N ARG A 89 -12.81 10.30 20.66
CA ARG A 89 -12.98 9.87 22.05
C ARG A 89 -12.68 11.02 22.99
#